data_AF-A0A3Q4HY39-F1
#
_entry.id   AF-A0A3Q4HY39-F1
#
_cell.length_a   1.000
_cell.length_b   1.000
_cell.length_c   1.000
_cell.angle_alpha   90.00
_cell.angle_beta   90.00
_cell.angle_gamma   90.00
#
_symmetry.space_group_name_H-M   'P 1'
#
loop_
_entity.id
_entity.type
_entity.pdbx_description
1 polymer ?
#
loop_
_entity_poly.entity_id
_entity_poly.type
_entity_poly.pdbx_seq_one_letter_code
_entity_poly.pdbx_strand_id
1 'polypeptide(L)'
;SKPSPSSSSTEHLRQPSPSPAPSPVPANASSRICKENPFNRKASPSPANSKTRPPKGPRPARPPAPGHGFPLIKRKVQSDQYIPVEDIHGEMSQLEKQLDELEQRGVELEKKLRDNPNEMTGEHLLVDWFTLIHDKHLLVRREAELVYTAKQQNLEERQADVEYELRCLLNKPEKDWTEDDKSREQELMAELVTIIEQRNQIVNSMDEDRQREEEEDKLMEEMLKKKDFQKDPDSDHQKKKGAKFKPIKVLKRLSHKGEPGKSPSPRKEKS
;
A
#
# COMPACT_ATOMS: atom_id res chain seq x y z
N SER A 1 -50.34 26.04 -55.96
CA SER A 1 -49.09 26.76 -55.68
C SER A 1 -47.91 25.83 -55.89
N LYS A 2 -46.85 26.37 -56.49
CA LYS A 2 -45.72 25.72 -57.18
C LYS A 2 -44.97 24.60 -56.41
N PRO A 3 -44.24 23.73 -57.13
CA PRO A 3 -44.03 22.32 -56.81
C PRO A 3 -42.57 21.91 -56.48
N SER A 4 -42.38 20.70 -55.93
CA SER A 4 -41.42 19.59 -56.26
C SER A 4 -39.93 19.88 -56.63
N PRO A 5 -39.02 18.88 -56.77
CA PRO A 5 -38.84 17.55 -56.15
C PRO A 5 -37.35 17.16 -55.83
N SER A 6 -37.16 15.94 -55.30
CA SER A 6 -36.04 14.96 -55.39
C SER A 6 -34.70 15.27 -56.08
N SER A 7 -33.59 14.76 -55.50
CA SER A 7 -32.66 13.81 -56.20
C SER A 7 -31.45 13.40 -55.33
N SER A 8 -31.10 12.13 -55.43
CA SER A 8 -29.86 11.48 -55.01
C SER A 8 -28.70 11.69 -56.00
N SER A 9 -27.47 11.37 -55.55
CA SER A 9 -26.30 10.87 -56.31
C SER A 9 -25.08 11.80 -56.54
N THR A 10 -24.01 11.44 -55.81
CA THR A 10 -22.64 11.11 -56.25
C THR A 10 -21.70 12.11 -56.98
N GLU A 11 -20.52 12.26 -56.34
CA GLU A 11 -19.13 12.32 -56.89
C GLU A 11 -18.64 13.55 -57.69
N HIS A 12 -17.57 14.21 -57.20
CA HIS A 12 -16.24 14.18 -57.86
C HIS A 12 -15.14 14.94 -57.07
N LEU A 13 -14.00 14.24 -56.89
CA LEU A 13 -12.59 14.65 -56.88
C LEU A 13 -12.19 16.09 -56.47
N ARG A 14 -11.32 16.18 -55.44
CA ARG A 14 -9.93 16.69 -55.60
C ARG A 14 -9.12 16.62 -54.30
N GLN A 15 -8.00 15.89 -54.35
CA GLN A 15 -6.83 16.21 -53.53
C GLN A 15 -6.20 17.54 -54.00
N PRO A 16 -5.48 18.24 -53.11
CA PRO A 16 -4.09 18.53 -53.43
C PRO A 16 -3.12 18.39 -52.25
N SER A 17 -1.88 18.05 -52.60
CA SER A 17 -0.65 18.04 -51.79
C SER A 17 -0.15 19.49 -51.47
N PRO A 18 1.09 19.73 -50.95
CA PRO A 18 1.32 20.27 -49.60
C PRO A 18 1.97 21.68 -49.54
N SER A 19 2.11 22.19 -48.30
CA SER A 19 2.99 23.30 -47.81
C SER A 19 2.50 24.76 -48.03
N PRO A 20 2.67 25.67 -47.04
CA PRO A 20 4.00 26.22 -46.69
C PRO A 20 4.28 26.41 -45.19
N ALA A 21 5.57 26.55 -44.88
CA ALA A 21 6.15 26.87 -43.59
C ALA A 21 5.73 28.26 -43.05
N PRO A 22 5.86 28.50 -41.73
CA PRO A 22 6.14 29.82 -41.20
C PRO A 22 7.53 29.88 -40.54
N SER A 23 8.30 30.89 -40.95
CA SER A 23 9.52 31.38 -40.31
C SER A 23 9.22 32.17 -39.01
N PRO A 24 10.24 32.50 -38.18
CA PRO A 24 10.17 32.45 -36.71
C PRO A 24 10.07 33.81 -35.98
N VAL A 25 10.07 33.71 -34.64
CA VAL A 25 10.40 34.65 -33.53
C VAL A 25 9.26 35.49 -32.90
N PRO A 26 9.36 35.91 -31.59
CA PRO A 26 10.43 35.66 -30.61
C PRO A 26 9.98 35.08 -29.25
N ALA A 27 11.00 34.63 -28.51
CA ALA A 27 10.97 34.18 -27.14
C ALA A 27 10.31 35.17 -26.16
N ASN A 28 9.47 34.65 -25.27
CA ASN A 28 9.30 35.24 -23.96
C ASN A 28 9.67 34.22 -22.88
N ALA A 29 10.69 34.59 -22.12
CA ALA A 29 11.33 33.78 -21.12
C ALA A 29 10.46 33.71 -19.86
N SER A 30 10.04 32.52 -19.51
CA SER A 30 9.73 32.13 -18.12
C SER A 30 10.14 30.68 -17.99
N SER A 31 11.46 30.46 -17.97
CA SER A 31 12.04 29.16 -17.72
C SER A 31 11.71 28.76 -16.28
N ARG A 32 10.76 27.83 -16.14
CA ARG A 32 10.71 26.94 -14.99
C ARG A 32 12.02 26.17 -14.98
N ILE A 33 13.02 26.65 -14.23
CA ILE A 33 14.28 25.95 -14.03
C ILE A 33 14.05 24.93 -12.93
N CYS A 34 13.31 23.87 -13.26
CA CYS A 34 13.39 22.62 -12.53
C CYS A 34 14.60 21.87 -13.09
N LYS A 35 15.80 22.20 -12.61
CA LYS A 35 17.01 21.43 -12.93
C LYS A 35 17.01 20.16 -12.09
N GLU A 36 17.05 19.02 -12.77
CA GLU A 36 17.25 17.71 -12.15
C GLU A 36 18.53 17.68 -11.30
N ASN A 37 18.48 16.96 -10.18
CA ASN A 37 19.56 16.84 -9.19
C ASN A 37 20.85 16.23 -9.80
N PRO A 38 21.98 16.97 -9.85
CA PRO A 38 23.26 16.49 -10.40
C PRO A 38 23.89 15.32 -9.62
N PHE A 39 23.36 14.99 -8.44
CA PHE A 39 23.89 13.96 -7.54
C PHE A 39 23.23 12.58 -7.70
N ASN A 40 22.41 12.36 -8.74
CA ASN A 40 21.93 11.02 -9.12
C ASN A 40 23.04 10.11 -9.69
N ARG A 41 24.25 10.15 -9.13
CA ARG A 41 25.29 9.18 -9.44
C ARG A 41 24.91 7.85 -8.77
N LYS A 42 24.84 6.81 -9.59
CA LYS A 42 24.63 5.39 -9.27
C LYS A 42 25.19 5.01 -7.88
N ALA A 43 24.47 4.13 -7.19
CA ALA A 43 24.86 3.54 -5.91
C ALA A 43 26.37 3.24 -5.85
N SER A 44 27.00 3.62 -4.74
CA SER A 44 28.42 3.33 -4.52
C SER A 44 28.64 1.81 -4.60
N PRO A 45 29.67 1.33 -5.32
CA PRO A 45 29.97 -0.09 -5.37
C PRO A 45 30.28 -0.59 -3.96
N SER A 46 29.72 -1.75 -3.61
CA SER A 46 29.94 -2.46 -2.33
C SER A 46 31.42 -2.57 -1.97
N PRO A 47 31.79 -2.57 -0.68
CA PRO A 47 33.18 -2.52 -0.27
C PRO A 47 33.87 -3.85 -0.59
N ALA A 48 34.67 -3.86 -1.66
CA ALA A 48 35.68 -4.89 -1.85
C ALA A 48 36.71 -4.79 -0.71
N ASN A 49 36.96 -5.90 -0.03
CA ASN A 49 37.96 -6.03 1.02
C ASN A 49 39.36 -5.71 0.47
N SER A 50 39.82 -4.48 0.65
CA SER A 50 41.24 -4.11 0.51
C SER A 50 41.78 -3.67 1.88
N LYS A 51 42.62 -4.53 2.46
CA LYS A 51 43.38 -4.26 3.68
C LYS A 51 44.54 -3.29 3.39
N THR A 52 44.24 -2.04 3.10
CA THR A 52 45.21 -0.93 3.11
C THR A 52 44.47 0.39 3.30
N ARG A 53 44.01 0.69 4.52
CA ARG A 53 43.45 2.02 4.84
C ARG A 53 44.62 2.99 5.03
N PRO A 54 44.78 4.05 4.23
CA PRO A 54 45.82 5.04 4.47
C PRO A 54 45.57 5.73 5.82
N PRO A 55 46.62 6.23 6.49
CA PRO A 55 46.49 6.92 7.77
C PRO A 55 45.53 8.10 7.59
N LYS A 56 44.49 8.16 8.43
CA LYS A 56 43.54 9.27 8.46
C LYS A 56 44.30 10.53 8.89
N GLY A 57 44.73 11.33 7.93
CA GLY A 57 45.15 12.70 8.19
C GLY A 57 44.01 13.53 8.80
N PRO A 58 44.31 14.73 9.33
CA PRO A 58 43.28 15.64 9.80
C PRO A 58 42.22 15.82 8.71
N ARG A 59 40.94 15.59 9.05
CA ARG A 59 39.86 15.84 8.10
C ARG A 59 39.93 17.32 7.70
N PRO A 60 40.06 17.67 6.41
CA PRO A 60 40.01 19.06 6.00
C PRO A 60 38.69 19.66 6.50
N ALA A 61 38.78 20.85 7.11
CA ALA A 61 37.60 21.57 7.59
C ALA A 61 36.62 21.72 6.42
N ARG A 62 35.39 21.26 6.62
CA ARG A 62 34.34 21.40 5.61
C ARG A 62 34.10 22.90 5.43
N PRO A 63 34.05 23.43 4.20
CA PRO A 63 33.71 24.83 3.99
C PRO A 63 32.35 25.12 4.66
N PRO A 64 32.14 26.36 5.16
CA PRO A 64 30.87 26.74 5.76
C PRO A 64 29.72 26.47 4.78
N ALA A 65 28.57 26.05 5.32
CA ALA A 65 27.39 25.81 4.50
C ALA A 65 27.06 27.07 3.70
N PRO A 66 26.70 26.94 2.41
CA PRO A 66 26.18 28.06 1.63
C PRO A 66 25.04 28.72 2.40
N GLY A 67 25.11 30.05 2.58
CA GLY A 67 24.10 30.80 3.34
C GLY A 67 22.76 30.88 2.61
N HIS A 68 21.92 31.82 3.05
CA HIS A 68 20.65 32.13 2.39
C HIS A 68 20.83 32.50 0.90
N GLY A 69 19.84 32.16 0.07
CA GLY A 69 19.78 32.55 -1.34
C GLY A 69 20.41 31.57 -2.33
N PHE A 70 20.96 30.44 -1.87
CA PHE A 70 21.40 29.37 -2.77
C PHE A 70 20.19 28.56 -3.30
N PRO A 71 20.22 28.09 -4.56
CA PRO A 71 19.17 27.24 -5.10
C PRO A 71 19.05 25.93 -4.34
N LEU A 72 17.83 25.62 -3.87
CA LEU A 72 17.52 24.37 -3.17
C LEU A 72 17.02 23.30 -4.13
N ILE A 73 17.45 22.07 -3.90
CA ILE A 73 17.03 20.88 -4.66
C ILE A 73 16.22 19.97 -3.74
N LYS A 74 15.03 19.56 -4.20
CA LYS A 74 14.21 18.53 -3.54
C LYS A 74 14.94 17.19 -3.62
N ARG A 75 15.01 16.46 -2.51
CA ARG A 75 15.58 15.11 -2.51
C ARG A 75 14.66 14.17 -3.27
N LYS A 76 15.23 13.21 -3.99
CA LYS A 76 14.45 12.10 -4.54
C LYS A 76 14.21 11.08 -3.43
N VAL A 77 12.97 10.63 -3.24
CA VAL A 77 12.69 9.52 -2.32
C VAL A 77 13.30 8.25 -2.92
N GLN A 78 14.16 7.61 -2.14
CA GLN A 78 14.75 6.31 -2.46
C GLN A 78 14.40 5.39 -1.30
N SER A 79 13.43 4.50 -1.53
CA SER A 79 13.04 3.47 -0.57
C SER A 79 13.48 2.13 -1.13
N ASP A 80 14.14 1.31 -0.30
CA ASP A 80 14.63 -0.01 -0.72
C ASP A 80 13.47 -0.96 -1.06
N GLN A 81 12.27 -0.70 -0.53
CA GLN A 81 11.04 -1.45 -0.75
C GLN A 81 10.05 -0.71 -1.68
N TYR A 82 10.56 0.16 -2.56
CA TYR A 82 9.70 0.83 -3.52
C TYR A 82 9.13 -0.14 -4.56
N ILE A 83 7.81 -0.10 -4.72
CA ILE A 83 7.02 -0.83 -5.71
C ILE A 83 6.28 0.21 -6.55
N PRO A 84 6.40 0.20 -7.89
CA PRO A 84 5.62 1.07 -8.76
C PRO A 84 4.11 0.97 -8.51
N VAL A 85 3.40 2.10 -8.63
CA VAL A 85 1.95 2.16 -8.39
C VAL A 85 1.19 1.24 -9.35
N GLU A 86 1.68 1.11 -10.58
CA GLU A 86 1.12 0.22 -11.59
C GLU A 86 1.21 -1.24 -11.18
N ASP A 87 2.33 -1.65 -10.56
CA ASP A 87 2.54 -3.01 -10.08
C ASP A 87 1.66 -3.30 -8.86
N ILE A 88 1.52 -2.33 -7.93
CA ILE A 88 0.60 -2.43 -6.79
C ILE A 88 -0.84 -2.64 -7.28
N HIS A 89 -1.32 -1.80 -8.21
CA HIS A 89 -2.68 -1.94 -8.74
C HIS A 89 -2.89 -3.22 -9.53
N GLY A 90 -1.87 -3.65 -10.28
CA GLY A 90 -1.88 -4.91 -11.01
C GLY A 90 -2.03 -6.11 -10.07
N GLU A 91 -1.25 -6.13 -8.98
CA GLU A 91 -1.31 -7.19 -7.97
C GLU A 91 -2.64 -7.17 -7.21
N MET A 92 -3.12 -6.00 -6.79
CA MET A 92 -4.45 -5.83 -6.17
C MET A 92 -5.56 -6.41 -7.05
N SER A 93 -5.57 -6.07 -8.34
CA SER A 93 -6.56 -6.58 -9.30
C SER A 93 -6.49 -8.10 -9.48
N GLN A 94 -5.30 -8.69 -9.30
CA GLN A 94 -5.12 -10.13 -9.36
C GLN A 94 -5.63 -10.82 -8.09
N LEU A 95 -5.37 -10.23 -6.91
CA LEU A 95 -5.87 -10.71 -5.64
C LEU A 95 -7.41 -10.70 -5.60
N GLU A 96 -8.04 -9.64 -6.09
CA GLU A 96 -9.51 -9.54 -6.22
C GLU A 96 -10.09 -10.72 -7.01
N LYS A 97 -9.51 -11.02 -8.18
CA LYS A 97 -9.96 -12.17 -9.00
C LYS A 97 -9.80 -13.50 -8.28
N GLN A 98 -8.69 -13.68 -7.58
CA GLN A 98 -8.44 -14.91 -6.81
C GLN A 98 -9.42 -15.05 -5.63
N LEU A 99 -9.79 -13.94 -4.99
CA LEU A 99 -10.81 -13.90 -3.96
C LEU A 99 -12.19 -14.27 -4.51
N ASP A 100 -12.57 -13.76 -5.68
CA ASP A 100 -13.82 -14.13 -6.36
C ASP A 100 -13.86 -15.64 -6.69
N GLU A 101 -12.75 -16.19 -7.19
CA GLU A 101 -12.62 -17.62 -7.46
C GLU A 101 -12.74 -18.47 -6.19
N LEU A 102 -12.15 -18.03 -5.07
CA LEU A 102 -12.28 -18.68 -3.77
C LEU A 102 -13.72 -18.60 -3.24
N GLU A 103 -14.41 -17.48 -3.43
CA GLU A 103 -15.81 -17.33 -3.05
C GLU A 103 -16.69 -18.31 -3.82
N GLN A 104 -16.53 -18.40 -5.15
CA GLN A 104 -17.28 -19.34 -5.97
C GLN A 104 -17.01 -20.80 -5.57
N ARG A 105 -15.74 -21.17 -5.35
CA ARG A 105 -15.38 -22.50 -4.81
C ARG A 105 -16.01 -22.74 -3.43
N GLY A 106 -16.06 -21.70 -2.60
CA GLY A 106 -16.64 -21.75 -1.25
C GLY A 106 -18.14 -22.06 -1.29
N VAL A 107 -18.88 -21.43 -2.21
CA VAL A 107 -20.31 -21.70 -2.43
C VAL A 107 -20.54 -23.16 -2.85
N GLU A 108 -19.73 -23.68 -3.77
CA GLU A 108 -19.83 -25.07 -4.22
C GLU A 108 -19.51 -26.07 -3.10
N LEU A 109 -18.49 -25.77 -2.30
CA LEU A 109 -18.08 -26.59 -1.18
C LEU A 109 -19.14 -26.61 -0.07
N GLU A 110 -19.74 -25.45 0.23
CA GLU A 110 -20.83 -25.31 1.18
C GLU A 110 -22.05 -26.15 0.77
N LYS A 111 -22.42 -26.08 -0.50
CA LYS A 111 -23.51 -26.89 -1.06
C LYS A 111 -23.25 -28.39 -0.87
N LYS A 112 -22.03 -28.86 -1.19
CA LYS A 112 -21.64 -30.26 -1.00
C LYS A 112 -21.74 -30.70 0.47
N LEU A 113 -21.35 -29.83 1.41
CA LEU A 113 -21.44 -30.07 2.86
C LEU A 113 -22.90 -30.18 3.33
N ARG A 114 -23.82 -29.37 2.79
CA ARG A 114 -25.26 -29.47 3.10
C ARG A 114 -25.89 -30.74 2.55
N ASP A 115 -25.51 -31.12 1.33
CA ASP A 115 -26.08 -32.26 0.63
C ASP A 115 -25.59 -33.60 1.21
N ASN A 116 -24.40 -33.65 1.84
CA ASN A 116 -23.78 -34.88 2.35
C ASN A 116 -23.28 -34.78 3.82
N PRO A 117 -24.18 -34.68 4.81
CA PRO A 117 -23.79 -34.40 6.20
C PRO A 117 -23.20 -35.60 6.99
N ASN A 118 -23.26 -36.85 6.49
CA ASN A 118 -23.09 -38.06 7.29
C ASN A 118 -22.04 -39.09 6.79
N GLU A 119 -21.14 -38.72 5.88
CA GLU A 119 -20.13 -39.65 5.33
C GLU A 119 -18.69 -39.34 5.78
N MET A 120 -17.77 -40.33 5.68
CA MET A 120 -16.31 -40.09 5.72
C MET A 120 -15.89 -38.98 4.74
N THR A 121 -16.64 -38.80 3.65
CA THR A 121 -16.51 -37.71 2.68
C THR A 121 -16.65 -36.32 3.33
N GLY A 122 -17.50 -36.17 4.35
CA GLY A 122 -17.70 -34.92 5.09
C GLY A 122 -16.46 -34.47 5.86
N GLU A 123 -15.63 -35.41 6.29
CA GLU A 123 -14.36 -35.08 6.95
C GLU A 123 -13.33 -34.48 5.99
N HIS A 124 -13.29 -34.96 4.74
CA HIS A 124 -12.46 -34.39 3.67
C HIS A 124 -12.97 -33.02 3.23
N LEU A 125 -14.28 -32.85 3.07
CA LEU A 125 -14.89 -31.56 2.73
C LEU A 125 -14.62 -30.49 3.79
N LEU A 126 -14.53 -30.86 5.07
CA LEU A 126 -14.12 -29.94 6.13
C LEU A 126 -12.66 -29.51 6.00
N VAL A 127 -11.75 -30.41 5.60
CA VAL A 127 -10.35 -30.03 5.33
C VAL A 127 -10.30 -29.05 4.18
N ASP A 128 -10.98 -29.33 3.07
CA ASP A 128 -11.08 -28.41 1.93
C ASP A 128 -11.63 -27.04 2.35
N TRP A 129 -12.57 -27.02 3.29
CA TRP A 129 -13.17 -25.79 3.82
C TRP A 129 -12.18 -24.98 4.63
N PHE A 130 -11.41 -25.62 5.51
CA PHE A 130 -10.36 -24.94 6.28
C PHE A 130 -9.24 -24.42 5.39
N THR A 131 -8.81 -25.21 4.39
CA THR A 131 -7.83 -24.77 3.39
C THR A 131 -8.34 -23.57 2.60
N LEU A 132 -9.61 -23.59 2.17
CA LEU A 132 -10.20 -22.46 1.45
C LEU A 132 -10.22 -21.18 2.28
N ILE A 133 -10.57 -21.28 3.58
CA ILE A 133 -10.50 -20.14 4.50
C ILE A 133 -9.06 -19.64 4.66
N HIS A 134 -8.08 -20.56 4.74
CA HIS A 134 -6.67 -20.19 4.79
C HIS A 134 -6.22 -19.40 3.58
N ASP A 135 -6.47 -19.95 2.40
CA ASP A 135 -6.10 -19.35 1.13
C ASP A 135 -6.72 -17.95 1.04
N LYS A 136 -7.97 -17.79 1.46
CA LYS A 136 -8.64 -16.49 1.54
C LYS A 136 -7.92 -15.53 2.48
N HIS A 137 -7.55 -15.97 3.68
CA HIS A 137 -6.81 -15.12 4.62
C HIS A 137 -5.45 -14.70 4.06
N LEU A 138 -4.71 -15.61 3.42
CA LEU A 138 -3.42 -15.29 2.79
C LEU A 138 -3.56 -14.19 1.73
N LEU A 139 -4.59 -14.25 0.89
CA LEU A 139 -4.83 -13.20 -0.12
C LEU A 139 -5.20 -11.86 0.52
N VAL A 140 -6.07 -11.85 1.54
CA VAL A 140 -6.47 -10.62 2.24
C VAL A 140 -5.30 -9.98 2.98
N ARG A 141 -4.43 -10.79 3.60
CA ARG A 141 -3.20 -10.31 4.24
C ARG A 141 -2.27 -9.66 3.21
N ARG A 142 -2.09 -10.31 2.06
CA ARG A 142 -1.29 -9.75 0.97
C ARG A 142 -1.86 -8.44 0.42
N GLU A 143 -3.18 -8.35 0.31
CA GLU A 143 -3.88 -7.10 -0.06
C GLU A 143 -3.59 -5.98 0.95
N ALA A 144 -3.67 -6.27 2.25
CA ALA A 144 -3.38 -5.31 3.31
C ALA A 144 -1.91 -4.83 3.28
N GLU A 145 -0.95 -5.73 3.04
CA GLU A 145 0.47 -5.39 2.87
C GLU A 145 0.69 -4.39 1.73
N LEU A 146 0.00 -4.59 0.60
CA LEU A 146 0.08 -3.69 -0.56
C LEU A 146 -0.49 -2.31 -0.23
N VAL A 147 -1.61 -2.25 0.51
CA VAL A 147 -2.20 -1.00 0.98
C VAL A 147 -1.24 -0.25 1.90
N TYR A 148 -0.63 -0.93 2.88
CA TYR A 148 0.37 -0.33 3.76
C TYR A 148 1.58 0.17 2.98
N THR A 149 2.05 -0.61 2.00
CA THR A 149 3.17 -0.23 1.12
C THR A 149 2.87 1.04 0.35
N ALA A 150 1.71 1.12 -0.30
CA ALA A 150 1.28 2.32 -1.05
C ALA A 150 1.17 3.55 -0.13
N LYS A 151 0.56 3.39 1.05
CA LYS A 151 0.41 4.45 2.04
C LYS A 151 1.77 4.94 2.54
N GLN A 152 2.69 4.03 2.85
CA GLN A 152 4.04 4.34 3.29
C GLN A 152 4.81 5.16 2.22
N GLN A 153 4.78 4.73 0.96
CA GLN A 153 5.44 5.45 -0.13
C GLN A 153 4.87 6.86 -0.33
N ASN A 154 3.54 7.01 -0.21
CA ASN A 154 2.89 8.32 -0.30
C ASN A 154 3.34 9.25 0.84
N LEU A 155 3.45 8.72 2.07
CA LEU A 155 3.95 9.47 3.22
C LEU A 155 5.42 9.87 3.05
N GLU A 156 6.26 9.01 2.49
CA GLU A 156 7.67 9.31 2.22
C GLU A 156 7.85 10.41 1.17
N GLU A 157 7.03 10.41 0.12
CA GLU A 157 6.99 11.48 -0.88
C GLU A 157 6.47 12.79 -0.29
N ARG A 158 5.37 12.73 0.47
CA ARG A 158 4.83 13.91 1.17
C ARG A 158 5.85 14.48 2.15
N GLN A 159 6.57 13.64 2.88
CA GLN A 159 7.66 14.08 3.77
C GLN A 159 8.74 14.83 2.99
N ALA A 160 9.14 14.33 1.81
CA ALA A 160 10.12 15.01 0.96
C ALA A 160 9.62 16.37 0.44
N ASP A 161 8.32 16.51 0.18
CA ASP A 161 7.70 17.79 -0.18
C ASP A 161 7.74 18.78 0.98
N VAL A 162 7.23 18.37 2.16
CA VAL A 162 7.18 19.22 3.36
C VAL A 162 8.58 19.68 3.76
N GLU A 163 9.56 18.77 3.77
CA GLU A 163 10.96 19.12 4.07
C GLU A 163 11.58 20.06 3.03
N TYR A 164 11.19 19.95 1.75
CA TYR A 164 11.67 20.87 0.73
C TYR A 164 11.08 22.25 0.91
N GLU A 165 9.78 22.35 1.16
CA GLU A 165 9.09 23.61 1.42
C GLU A 165 9.65 24.31 2.67
N LEU A 166 9.85 23.55 3.75
CA LEU A 166 10.46 24.06 4.97
C LEU A 166 11.88 24.60 4.72
N ARG A 167 12.69 23.88 3.94
CA ARG A 167 14.02 24.38 3.54
C ARG A 167 13.94 25.63 2.69
N CYS A 168 12.96 25.76 1.79
CA CYS A 168 12.74 26.97 1.00
C CYS A 168 12.43 28.17 1.89
N LEU A 169 11.59 27.99 2.90
CA LEU A 169 11.26 29.02 3.88
C LEU A 169 12.49 29.44 4.70
N LEU A 170 13.25 28.46 5.21
CA LEU A 170 14.50 28.68 5.94
C LEU A 170 15.64 29.25 5.08
N ASN A 171 15.51 29.24 3.75
CA ASN A 171 16.48 29.88 2.84
C ASN A 171 16.39 31.41 2.85
N LYS A 172 15.40 31.97 3.54
CA LYS A 172 15.26 33.39 3.80
C LYS A 172 15.75 33.70 5.21
N PRO A 173 16.55 34.76 5.41
CA PRO A 173 17.00 35.13 6.75
C PRO A 173 15.81 35.50 7.64
N GLU A 174 15.87 35.08 8.91
CA GLU A 174 14.75 35.20 9.87
C GLU A 174 14.26 36.64 10.07
N LYS A 175 15.18 37.62 10.01
CA LYS A 175 14.85 39.05 10.08
C LYS A 175 13.85 39.52 8.99
N ASP A 176 13.77 38.80 7.88
CA ASP A 176 12.90 39.13 6.77
C ASP A 176 11.58 38.33 6.84
N TRP A 177 11.42 37.42 7.81
CA TRP A 177 10.22 36.58 7.95
C TRP A 177 8.98 37.40 8.27
N THR A 178 7.91 37.08 7.56
CA THR A 178 6.57 37.59 7.83
C THR A 178 5.88 36.72 8.87
N GLU A 179 4.74 37.19 9.41
CA GLU A 179 3.94 36.36 10.30
C GLU A 179 3.37 35.13 9.58
N ASP A 180 3.05 35.28 8.29
CA ASP A 180 2.64 34.16 7.43
C ASP A 180 3.77 33.12 7.28
N ASP A 181 5.04 33.56 7.13
CA ASP A 181 6.18 32.65 7.08
C ASP A 181 6.31 31.84 8.39
N LYS A 182 6.10 32.47 9.55
CA LYS A 182 6.13 31.76 10.84
C LYS A 182 4.97 30.79 11.00
N SER A 183 3.76 31.21 10.64
CA SER A 183 2.58 30.33 10.66
C SER A 183 2.81 29.13 9.76
N ARG A 184 3.35 29.35 8.56
CA ARG A 184 3.63 28.29 7.61
C ARG A 184 4.70 27.32 8.10
N GLU A 185 5.75 27.83 8.75
CA GLU A 185 6.77 26.98 9.40
C GLU A 185 6.16 26.07 10.44
N GLN A 186 5.30 26.60 11.32
CA GLN A 186 4.61 25.82 12.34
C GLN A 186 3.70 24.74 11.74
N GLU A 187 2.95 25.08 10.68
CA GLU A 187 2.11 24.12 9.95
C GLU A 187 2.95 22.97 9.36
N LEU A 188 4.05 23.30 8.67
CA LEU A 188 4.94 22.30 8.07
C LEU A 188 5.58 21.41 9.13
N MET A 189 5.98 21.98 10.27
CA MET A 189 6.52 21.21 11.40
C MET A 189 5.48 20.27 12.01
N ALA A 190 4.25 20.74 12.21
CA ALA A 190 3.15 19.91 12.70
C ALA A 190 2.81 18.78 11.69
N GLU A 191 2.87 19.07 10.40
CA GLU A 191 2.64 18.08 9.35
C GLU A 191 3.76 17.02 9.32
N LEU A 192 5.03 17.39 9.47
CA LEU A 192 6.13 16.42 9.60
C LEU A 192 5.92 15.45 10.77
N VAL A 193 5.52 15.97 11.93
CA VAL A 193 5.20 15.14 13.10
C VAL A 193 4.04 14.19 12.78
N THR A 194 3.00 14.70 12.13
CA THR A 194 1.84 13.88 11.73
C THR A 194 2.23 12.77 10.76
N ILE A 195 3.09 13.07 9.77
CA ILE A 195 3.59 12.08 8.81
C ILE A 195 4.39 11.00 9.53
N ILE A 196 5.28 11.38 10.45
CA ILE A 196 6.07 10.42 11.24
C ILE A 196 5.15 9.53 12.08
N GLU A 197 4.14 10.11 12.73
CA GLU A 197 3.17 9.35 13.51
C GLU A 197 2.37 8.37 12.64
N GLN A 198 1.95 8.79 11.45
CA GLN A 198 1.25 7.90 10.51
C GLN A 198 2.14 6.77 9.99
N ARG A 199 3.43 7.01 9.77
CA ARG A 199 4.40 5.95 9.40
C ARG A 199 4.62 4.99 10.57
N ASN A 200 4.73 5.49 11.80
CA ASN A 200 4.81 4.66 13.00
C ASN A 200 3.55 3.80 13.17
N GLN A 201 2.37 4.37 12.90
CA GLN A 201 1.12 3.63 12.94
C GLN A 201 1.12 2.46 11.95
N ILE A 202 1.63 2.66 10.72
CA ILE A 202 1.75 1.57 9.73
C ILE A 202 2.63 0.45 10.27
N VAL A 203 3.81 0.79 10.81
CA VAL A 203 4.74 -0.20 11.38
C VAL A 203 4.07 -1.00 12.50
N ASN A 204 3.45 -0.30 13.46
CA ASN A 204 2.75 -0.94 14.57
C ASN A 204 1.62 -1.86 14.08
N SER A 205 0.81 -1.42 13.12
CA SER A 205 -0.27 -2.23 12.57
C SER A 205 0.26 -3.47 11.84
N MET A 206 1.34 -3.37 11.07
CA MET A 206 1.97 -4.53 10.43
C MET A 206 2.55 -5.52 11.45
N ASP A 207 3.11 -5.03 12.56
CA ASP A 207 3.62 -5.89 13.62
C ASP A 207 2.50 -6.59 14.40
N GLU A 208 1.40 -5.87 14.69
CA GLU A 208 0.18 -6.44 15.30
C GLU A 208 -0.47 -7.49 14.40
N ASP A 209 -0.58 -7.20 13.10
CA ASP A 209 -1.12 -8.12 12.10
C ASP A 209 -0.24 -9.37 12.04
N ARG A 210 1.09 -9.24 11.88
CA ARG A 210 2.03 -10.37 11.90
C ARG A 210 1.83 -11.28 13.12
N GLN A 211 1.72 -10.71 14.32
CA GLN A 211 1.56 -11.49 15.54
C GLN A 211 0.23 -12.25 15.57
N ARG A 212 -0.86 -11.62 15.14
CA ARG A 212 -2.18 -12.27 15.01
C ARG A 212 -2.14 -13.41 14.00
N GLU A 213 -1.53 -13.17 12.86
CA GLU A 213 -1.45 -14.11 11.75
C GLU A 213 -0.65 -15.36 12.11
N GLU A 214 0.45 -15.22 12.84
CA GLU A 214 1.24 -16.35 13.35
C GLU A 214 0.41 -17.27 14.28
N GLU A 215 -0.45 -16.70 15.12
CA GLU A 215 -1.35 -17.48 15.99
C GLU A 215 -2.42 -18.22 15.18
N GLU A 216 -3.01 -17.55 14.19
CA GLU A 216 -4.01 -18.13 13.28
C GLU A 216 -3.42 -19.29 12.45
N ASP A 217 -2.21 -19.11 11.93
CA ASP A 217 -1.52 -20.10 11.09
C ASP A 217 -1.08 -21.31 11.92
N LYS A 218 -0.62 -21.08 13.15
CA LYS A 218 -0.31 -22.18 14.07
C LYS A 218 -1.55 -23.00 14.41
N LEU A 219 -2.68 -22.35 14.72
CA LEU A 219 -3.94 -23.04 14.98
C LEU A 219 -4.37 -23.88 13.79
N MET A 220 -4.18 -23.35 12.59
CA MET A 220 -4.52 -24.05 11.36
C MET A 220 -3.61 -25.24 11.09
N GLU A 221 -2.31 -25.08 11.25
CA GLU A 221 -1.34 -26.16 11.08
C GLU A 221 -1.61 -27.31 12.07
N GLU A 222 -1.92 -26.98 13.33
CA GLU A 222 -2.35 -27.97 14.34
C GLU A 222 -3.62 -28.70 13.93
N MET A 223 -4.58 -28.00 13.33
CA MET A 223 -5.83 -28.59 12.86
C MET A 223 -5.60 -29.55 11.69
N LEU A 224 -4.81 -29.16 10.68
CA LEU A 224 -4.48 -30.01 9.54
C LEU A 224 -3.69 -31.24 9.99
N LYS A 225 -2.62 -31.06 10.78
CA LYS A 225 -1.80 -32.16 11.32
C LYS A 225 -2.66 -33.18 12.08
N LYS A 226 -3.55 -32.71 12.96
CA LYS A 226 -4.42 -33.59 13.77
C LYS A 226 -5.37 -34.41 12.89
N LYS A 227 -5.77 -33.89 11.74
CA LYS A 227 -6.61 -34.60 10.76
C LYS A 227 -5.80 -35.60 9.95
N ASP A 228 -4.55 -35.29 9.61
CA ASP A 228 -3.64 -36.20 8.90
C ASP A 228 -3.30 -37.45 9.75
N PHE A 229 -3.10 -37.30 11.07
CA PHE A 229 -2.90 -38.45 11.99
C PHE A 229 -4.14 -39.35 12.15
N GLN A 230 -5.32 -38.90 11.73
CA GLN A 230 -6.54 -39.69 11.77
C GLN A 230 -6.70 -40.59 10.53
N LYS A 231 -5.78 -40.45 9.55
CA LYS A 231 -5.81 -41.12 8.25
C LYS A 231 -4.90 -42.37 8.18
N ASP A 232 -4.19 -42.72 9.24
CA ASP A 232 -3.45 -43.99 9.36
C ASP A 232 -4.39 -45.11 9.89
N PRO A 233 -4.79 -46.11 9.09
CA PRO A 233 -5.71 -47.16 9.52
C PRO A 233 -5.00 -48.37 10.17
N ASP A 234 -3.81 -48.20 10.78
CA ASP A 234 -3.06 -49.35 11.33
C ASP A 234 -2.48 -49.12 12.74
N SER A 235 -3.27 -48.54 13.64
CA SER A 235 -3.00 -48.62 15.09
C SER A 235 -4.12 -49.38 15.79
N ASP A 236 -3.90 -50.69 15.89
CA ASP A 236 -4.74 -51.66 16.54
C ASP A 236 -4.94 -51.36 18.06
N HIS A 237 -6.17 -51.60 18.50
CA HIS A 237 -6.78 -51.55 19.83
C HIS A 237 -6.05 -50.92 21.04
N GLN A 238 -6.69 -49.91 21.67
CA GLN A 238 -7.15 -50.06 23.07
C GLN A 238 -8.27 -49.10 23.49
N LYS A 239 -9.38 -49.71 23.92
CA LYS A 239 -10.57 -49.11 24.54
C LYS A 239 -10.21 -48.10 25.64
N LYS A 240 -10.61 -46.84 25.51
CA LYS A 240 -10.95 -45.99 26.67
C LYS A 240 -12.27 -45.27 26.47
N LYS A 241 -13.17 -45.54 27.42
CA LYS A 241 -14.54 -45.06 27.51
C LYS A 241 -14.57 -43.55 27.72
N GLY A 242 -15.48 -42.88 27.01
CA GLY A 242 -16.25 -41.76 27.54
C GLY A 242 -15.57 -40.39 27.56
N ALA A 243 -15.77 -39.61 26.50
CA ALA A 243 -15.98 -38.18 26.62
C ALA A 243 -16.83 -37.71 25.44
N LYS A 244 -18.06 -37.27 25.72
CA LYS A 244 -19.00 -36.73 24.73
C LYS A 244 -18.37 -35.48 24.09
N PHE A 245 -18.00 -35.57 22.82
CA PHE A 245 -17.55 -34.45 22.01
C PHE A 245 -18.70 -33.43 21.89
N LYS A 246 -18.48 -32.19 22.32
CA LYS A 246 -19.43 -31.09 22.15
C LYS A 246 -18.87 -30.16 21.07
N PRO A 247 -19.35 -30.22 19.82
CA PRO A 247 -19.06 -29.16 18.86
C PRO A 247 -19.88 -27.93 19.28
N ILE A 248 -19.56 -26.76 18.74
CA ILE A 248 -20.25 -25.47 18.95
C ILE A 248 -19.73 -24.66 20.14
N LYS A 249 -18.56 -24.01 19.99
CA LYS A 249 -18.28 -22.69 20.59
C LYS A 249 -17.36 -21.76 19.77
N VAL A 250 -16.92 -22.12 18.57
CA VAL A 250 -15.93 -21.28 17.84
C VAL A 250 -16.56 -20.20 16.95
N LEU A 251 -17.85 -20.32 16.58
CA LEU A 251 -18.48 -19.33 15.69
C LEU A 251 -18.89 -18.01 16.40
N LYS A 252 -18.79 -17.91 17.73
CA LYS A 252 -19.32 -16.76 18.49
C LYS A 252 -18.31 -15.64 18.76
N ARG A 253 -17.10 -15.72 18.20
CA ARG A 253 -16.08 -14.64 18.32
C ARG A 253 -15.85 -13.84 17.04
N LEU A 254 -16.40 -14.26 15.90
CA LEU A 254 -16.24 -13.55 14.61
C LEU A 254 -17.38 -12.54 14.33
N SER A 255 -18.07 -12.06 15.36
CA SER A 255 -19.09 -11.02 15.22
C SER A 255 -18.93 -9.97 16.32
N HIS A 256 -17.80 -9.27 16.31
CA HIS A 256 -17.80 -7.88 16.76
C HIS A 256 -17.94 -7.01 15.52
N LYS A 257 -19.20 -6.88 15.09
CA LYS A 257 -19.63 -5.77 14.27
C LYS A 257 -19.45 -4.53 15.13
N GLY A 258 -18.51 -3.67 14.74
CA GLY A 258 -18.35 -2.35 15.35
C GLY A 258 -19.65 -1.57 15.24
N GLU A 259 -20.19 -1.16 16.36
CA GLU A 259 -21.16 -0.06 16.44
C GLU A 259 -20.42 1.19 16.97
N PRO A 260 -20.68 2.38 16.42
CA PRO A 260 -19.96 3.60 16.78
C PRO A 260 -20.51 4.16 18.10
N GLY A 261 -19.73 4.02 19.17
CA GLY A 261 -19.97 4.67 20.45
C GLY A 261 -19.73 6.17 20.38
N LYS A 262 -20.82 6.94 20.31
CA LYS A 262 -20.93 8.40 20.50
C LYS A 262 -19.98 8.96 21.58
N SER A 263 -19.21 9.98 21.20
CA SER A 263 -18.63 10.96 22.12
C SER A 263 -19.70 11.90 22.71
N PRO A 264 -19.47 12.49 23.90
CA PRO A 264 -20.50 13.13 24.69
C PRO A 264 -20.71 14.60 24.29
N SER A 265 -21.96 15.06 24.25
CA SER A 265 -22.33 16.47 24.15
C SER A 265 -22.68 17.03 25.54
N PRO A 266 -22.36 18.30 25.85
CA PRO A 266 -22.41 18.82 27.22
C PRO A 266 -23.84 19.20 27.62
N ARG A 267 -24.21 18.85 28.86
CA ARG A 267 -25.45 19.29 29.50
C ARG A 267 -25.37 20.79 29.81
N LYS A 268 -26.33 21.56 29.29
CA LYS A 268 -26.79 22.81 29.90
C LYS A 268 -27.72 22.46 31.06
N GLU A 269 -27.38 22.85 32.27
CA GLU A 269 -28.37 23.08 33.32
C GLU A 269 -28.53 24.60 33.51
N LYS A 270 -29.78 25.05 33.40
CA LYS A 270 -30.26 26.34 33.87
C LYS A 270 -30.96 26.07 35.21
N SER A 271 -30.46 26.69 36.27
CA SER A 271 -31.27 27.34 37.32
C SER A 271 -30.40 28.39 37.98
#